data_AF-A0A5D2J1W6-F1
#
_entry.id   AF-A0A5D2J1W6-F1
#
_cell.length_a   1.000
_cell.length_b   1.000
_cell.length_c   1.000
_cell.angle_alpha   90.00
_cell.angle_beta   90.00
_cell.angle_gamma   90.00
#
_symmetry.space_group_name_H-M   'P 1'
#
loop_
_entity.id
_entity.type
_entity.pdbx_description
1 polymer ?
#
loop_
_entity_poly.entity_id
_entity_poly.type
_entity_poly.pdbx_seq_one_letter_code
_entity_poly.pdbx_strand_id
1 'polypeptide(L)'
;LEYQYILLNLLKGEKFNPEFQKLNPIGYVPVLVDGDIIISDYCNFHEEKYPQHPLLPSDLVKKALNFQEYIEEKVSPDEKIPWTKVHIEKGFEALKKLLKDHAGRYATGDKDLPDKELDSTIEFDREEHHDKLISS
;
A
#
# COMPACT_ATOMS: atom_id res chain seq x y z
N LEU A 1 -12.23 12.29 19.41
CA LEU A 1 -11.94 10.86 19.23
C LEU A 1 -10.99 10.46 20.34
N GLU A 2 -11.40 9.55 21.22
CA GLU A 2 -10.48 8.94 22.17
C GLU A 2 -9.67 7.87 21.44
N TYR A 3 -8.36 7.91 21.55
CA TYR A 3 -7.47 6.92 20.96
C TYR A 3 -6.39 6.55 21.96
N GLN A 4 -5.98 5.28 21.94
CA GLN A 4 -4.82 4.81 22.67
C GLN A 4 -3.60 4.85 21.75
N TYR A 5 -2.56 5.59 22.15
CA TYR A 5 -1.33 5.65 21.39
C TYR A 5 -0.38 4.52 21.80
N ILE A 6 0.00 3.68 20.85
CA ILE A 6 1.00 2.64 21.04
C ILE A 6 2.25 3.04 20.26
N LEU A 7 3.32 3.35 20.99
CA LEU A 7 4.62 3.67 20.41
C LEU A 7 5.36 2.39 20.00
N LEU A 8 5.89 2.40 18.78
CA LEU A 8 6.81 1.37 18.29
C LEU A 8 8.19 1.97 18.10
N ASN A 9 9.19 1.34 18.69
CA ASN A 9 10.58 1.67 18.46
C ASN A 9 11.05 1.05 17.14
N LEU A 10 11.10 1.89 16.10
CA LEU A 10 11.50 1.46 14.75
C LEU A 10 12.97 1.06 14.67
N LEU A 11 13.83 1.67 15.49
CA LEU A 11 15.28 1.37 15.53
C LEU A 11 15.56 0.01 16.17
N LYS A 12 14.75 -0.38 17.16
CA LYS A 12 14.80 -1.72 17.76
C LYS A 12 14.09 -2.78 16.93
N GLY A 13 13.51 -2.41 15.79
CA GLY A 13 12.83 -3.34 14.90
C GLY A 13 11.49 -3.84 15.43
N GLU A 14 10.83 -3.12 16.35
CA GLU A 14 9.56 -3.57 16.95
C GLU A 14 8.42 -3.74 15.93
N LYS A 15 8.52 -3.08 14.76
CA LYS A 15 7.62 -3.28 13.62
C LYS A 15 7.72 -4.68 12.97
N PHE A 16 8.76 -5.44 13.30
CA PHE A 16 8.93 -6.83 12.85
C PHE A 16 8.46 -7.84 13.90
N ASN A 17 7.94 -7.36 15.03
CA ASN A 17 7.43 -8.26 16.05
C ASN A 17 6.21 -9.06 15.48
N PRO A 18 6.06 -10.35 15.83
CA PRO A 18 4.99 -11.18 15.28
C PRO A 18 3.58 -10.65 15.56
N GLU A 19 3.34 -10.04 16.72
CA GLU A 19 2.02 -9.49 17.08
C GLU A 19 1.63 -8.29 16.22
N PHE A 20 2.57 -7.39 15.92
CA PHE A 20 2.37 -6.26 15.02
C PHE A 20 2.26 -6.72 13.57
N GLN A 21 3.04 -7.73 13.16
CA GLN A 21 2.93 -8.30 11.82
C GLN A 21 1.59 -8.99 11.55
N LYS A 22 0.86 -9.45 12.59
CA LYS A 22 -0.52 -9.90 12.41
C LYS A 22 -1.45 -8.76 12.00
N LEU A 23 -1.17 -7.53 12.45
CA LEU A 23 -1.94 -6.33 12.09
C LEU A 23 -1.52 -5.80 10.72
N ASN A 24 -0.21 -5.66 10.50
CA ASN A 24 0.35 -5.21 9.24
C ASN A 24 1.57 -6.05 8.87
N PRO A 25 1.41 -7.09 8.03
CA PRO A 25 2.51 -7.97 7.66
C PRO A 25 3.64 -7.26 6.90
N ILE A 26 3.37 -6.11 6.29
CA ILE A 26 4.38 -5.26 5.63
C ILE A 26 5.22 -4.50 6.67
N GLY A 27 4.67 -4.24 7.85
CA GLY A 27 5.35 -3.57 8.96
C GLY A 27 5.45 -2.05 8.81
N TYR A 28 4.60 -1.44 7.98
CA TYR A 28 4.50 0.01 7.87
C TYR A 28 3.70 0.60 9.04
N VAL A 29 4.02 1.85 9.37
CA VAL A 29 3.37 2.64 10.42
C VAL A 29 2.97 4.00 9.86
N PRO A 30 1.89 4.62 10.37
CA PRO A 30 1.01 4.15 11.43
C PRO A 30 0.01 3.05 10.97
N VAL A 31 -0.52 2.29 11.92
CA VAL A 31 -1.65 1.36 11.73
C VAL A 31 -2.75 1.76 12.70
N LEU A 32 -3.98 1.89 12.21
CA LEU A 32 -5.15 2.18 13.03
C LEU A 32 -5.97 0.90 13.21
N VAL A 33 -6.39 0.62 14.44
CA VAL A 33 -7.29 -0.49 14.78
C VAL A 33 -8.56 0.12 15.37
N ASP A 34 -9.69 -0.18 14.74
CA ASP A 34 -11.02 0.28 15.15
C ASP A 34 -11.96 -0.93 15.23
N GLY A 35 -12.04 -1.52 16.43
CA GLY A 35 -12.71 -2.81 16.65
C GLY A 35 -12.03 -3.92 15.83
N ASP A 36 -12.81 -4.54 14.94
CA ASP A 36 -12.34 -5.61 14.04
C ASP A 36 -11.70 -5.06 12.74
N ILE A 37 -11.75 -3.74 12.52
CA ILE A 37 -11.20 -3.11 11.31
C ILE A 37 -9.75 -2.71 11.57
N ILE A 38 -8.86 -3.22 10.71
CA ILE A 38 -7.44 -2.85 10.69
C ILE A 38 -7.16 -2.02 9.45
N ILE A 39 -6.68 -0.81 9.66
CA ILE A 39 -6.34 0.15 8.60
C ILE A 39 -4.82 0.32 8.60
N SER A 40 -4.15 -0.45 7.73
CA SER A 40 -2.70 -0.42 7.56
C SER A 40 -2.22 0.68 6.62
N ASP A 41 -3.12 1.24 5.81
CA ASP A 41 -2.83 2.33 4.87
C ASP A 41 -3.56 3.62 5.33
N TYR A 42 -3.16 4.10 6.50
CA TYR A 42 -3.83 5.22 7.16
C TYR A 42 -3.82 6.50 6.31
N CYS A 43 -2.74 6.74 5.56
CA CYS A 43 -2.62 7.94 4.73
C CYS A 43 -3.75 7.99 3.70
N ASN A 44 -3.94 6.91 2.93
CA ASN A 44 -5.01 6.85 1.94
C ASN A 44 -6.40 6.88 2.58
N PHE A 45 -6.59 6.17 3.69
CA PHE A 45 -7.85 6.24 4.44
C PHE A 45 -8.18 7.65 4.93
N HIS A 46 -7.18 8.41 5.39
CA HIS A 46 -7.38 9.78 5.87
C HIS A 46 -7.80 10.72 4.74
N GLU A 47 -7.20 10.57 3.56
CA GLU A 47 -7.56 11.35 2.36
C GLU A 47 -9.03 11.19 1.99
N GLU A 48 -9.56 9.97 2.09
CA GLU A 48 -10.97 9.68 1.78
C GLU A 48 -11.91 10.13 2.89
N LYS A 49 -11.56 9.88 4.16
CA LYS A 49 -12.44 10.17 5.30
C LYS A 49 -12.49 11.65 5.68
N TYR A 50 -11.40 12.38 5.46
CA TYR A 50 -11.26 13.78 5.85
C TYR A 50 -10.72 14.64 4.68
N PRO A 51 -11.45 14.75 3.57
CA PRO A 51 -11.00 15.49 2.39
C PRO A 51 -10.74 16.98 2.65
N GLN A 52 -11.32 17.54 3.70
CA GLN A 52 -11.10 18.92 4.17
C GLN A 52 -9.77 19.12 4.92
N HIS A 53 -9.11 18.04 5.32
CA HIS A 53 -7.83 18.04 6.04
C HIS A 53 -6.84 17.06 5.40
N PRO A 54 -6.46 17.26 4.12
CA PRO A 54 -5.61 16.33 3.42
C PRO A 54 -4.20 16.28 4.04
N LEU A 55 -3.64 15.08 4.15
CA LEU A 55 -2.26 14.85 4.55
C LEU A 55 -1.31 14.95 3.37
N LEU A 56 -1.82 14.64 2.16
CA LEU A 56 -1.08 14.65 0.92
C LEU A 56 -1.43 15.89 0.09
N PRO A 57 -0.53 16.38 -0.78
CA PRO A 57 -0.85 17.45 -1.72
C PRO A 57 -2.04 17.05 -2.59
N SER A 58 -3.00 17.93 -2.86
CA SER A 58 -4.17 17.58 -3.70
C SER A 58 -3.82 17.35 -5.17
N ASP A 59 -2.69 17.89 -5.64
CA ASP A 59 -2.20 17.74 -7.00
C ASP A 59 -1.60 16.33 -7.21
N LEU A 60 -2.11 15.60 -8.21
CA LEU A 60 -1.73 14.22 -8.47
C LEU A 60 -0.25 14.06 -8.80
N VAL A 61 0.33 15.01 -9.56
CA VAL A 61 1.74 14.98 -9.92
C VAL A 61 2.60 15.16 -8.67
N LYS A 62 2.23 16.09 -7.78
CA LYS A 62 2.92 16.27 -6.50
C LYS A 62 2.76 15.09 -5.56
N LYS A 63 1.61 14.40 -5.56
CA LYS A 63 1.47 13.14 -4.79
C LYS A 63 2.45 12.08 -5.29
N ALA A 64 2.53 11.87 -6.60
CA ALA A 64 3.46 10.91 -7.20
C ALA A 64 4.92 11.28 -6.94
N LEU A 65 5.28 12.56 -7.09
CA LEU A 65 6.62 13.06 -6.82
C LEU A 65 7.01 12.91 -5.34
N ASN A 66 6.11 13.16 -4.38
CA ASN A 66 6.40 12.92 -2.96
C ASN A 66 6.80 11.46 -2.69
N PHE A 67 6.16 10.51 -3.37
CA PHE A 67 6.50 9.10 -3.22
C PHE A 67 7.85 8.77 -3.88
N GLN A 68 8.10 9.34 -5.06
CA GLN A 68 9.38 9.18 -5.74
C GLN A 68 10.53 9.81 -4.95
N GLU A 69 10.39 11.05 -4.49
CA GLU A 69 11.37 11.76 -3.65
C GLU A 69 11.66 10.99 -2.37
N TYR A 70 10.65 10.40 -1.73
CA TYR A 70 10.86 9.53 -0.57
C TYR A 70 11.75 8.32 -0.89
N ILE A 71 11.52 7.67 -2.04
CA ILE A 71 12.37 6.56 -2.48
C ILE A 71 13.78 7.06 -2.80
N GLU A 72 13.91 8.22 -3.45
CA GLU A 72 15.20 8.81 -3.82
C GLU A 72 16.02 9.27 -2.61
N GLU A 73 15.37 9.79 -1.57
CA GLU A 73 16.01 10.20 -0.32
C GLU A 73 16.47 8.99 0.51
N LYS A 74 15.67 7.92 0.53
CA LYS A 74 15.89 6.77 1.41
C LYS A 74 16.65 5.61 0.77
N VAL A 75 16.80 5.61 -0.55
CA VAL A 75 17.40 4.51 -1.30
C VAL A 75 18.48 5.06 -2.21
N SER A 76 19.71 4.57 -2.05
CA SER A 76 20.81 4.96 -2.92
C SER A 76 20.50 4.59 -4.40
N PRO A 77 21.06 5.32 -5.39
CA PRO A 77 20.78 5.06 -6.80
C PRO A 77 20.98 3.59 -7.22
N ASP A 78 22.01 2.94 -6.69
CA ASP A 78 22.36 1.54 -7.01
C ASP A 78 21.42 0.52 -6.34
N GLU A 79 20.67 0.93 -5.32
CA GLU A 79 19.77 0.06 -4.55
C GLU A 79 18.30 0.19 -4.98
N LYS A 80 17.94 1.14 -5.85
CA LYS A 80 16.54 1.41 -6.24
C LYS A 80 15.82 0.16 -6.77
N ILE A 81 16.42 -0.56 -7.72
CA ILE A 81 15.82 -1.75 -8.34
C ILE A 81 15.74 -2.92 -7.32
N PRO A 82 16.83 -3.29 -6.62
CA PRO A 82 16.76 -4.31 -5.56
C PRO A 82 15.74 -3.98 -4.47
N TRP A 83 15.70 -2.73 -4.00
CA TRP A 83 14.76 -2.28 -2.97
C TRP A 83 13.32 -2.39 -3.43
N THR A 84 13.03 -1.97 -4.67
CA THR A 84 11.69 -2.06 -5.27
C THR A 84 11.23 -3.51 -5.34
N LYS A 85 12.09 -4.41 -5.84
CA LYS A 85 11.80 -5.84 -5.90
C LYS A 85 11.49 -6.42 -4.51
N VAL A 86 12.30 -6.09 -3.51
CA VAL A 86 12.08 -6.55 -2.12
C VAL A 86 10.72 -6.09 -1.58
N HIS A 87 10.31 -4.85 -1.85
CA HIS A 87 9.04 -4.33 -1.33
C HIS A 87 7.83 -4.87 -2.08
N ILE A 88 7.94 -5.12 -3.39
CA ILE A 88 6.93 -5.83 -4.17
C ILE A 88 6.75 -7.25 -3.64
N GLU A 89 7.85 -8.01 -3.47
CA GLU A 89 7.79 -9.38 -2.94
C GLU A 89 7.21 -9.43 -1.53
N LYS A 90 7.60 -8.51 -0.64
CA LYS A 90 7.01 -8.38 0.70
C LYS A 90 5.53 -8.05 0.64
N GLY A 91 5.10 -7.16 -0.27
CA GLY A 91 3.70 -6.83 -0.48
C GLY A 91 2.88 -8.05 -0.90
N PHE A 92 3.35 -8.83 -1.87
CA PHE A 92 2.68 -10.05 -2.29
C PHE A 92 2.63 -11.13 -1.19
N GLU A 93 3.70 -11.32 -0.44
CA GLU A 93 3.70 -12.25 0.70
C GLU A 93 2.76 -11.79 1.82
N ALA A 94 2.66 -10.49 2.07
CA ALA A 94 1.68 -9.94 3.00
C ALA A 94 0.24 -10.20 2.53
N LEU A 95 -0.05 -9.95 1.25
CA LEU A 95 -1.37 -10.24 0.65
C LEU A 95 -1.73 -11.72 0.76
N LYS A 96 -0.79 -12.63 0.46
CA LYS A 96 -1.00 -14.08 0.63
C LYS A 96 -1.37 -14.45 2.07
N LYS A 97 -0.73 -13.82 3.06
CA LYS A 97 -1.02 -14.07 4.48
C LYS A 97 -2.40 -13.54 4.87
N LEU A 98 -2.76 -12.34 4.43
CA LEU A 98 -4.05 -11.72 4.73
C LEU A 98 -5.22 -12.47 4.07
N LEU A 99 -5.03 -12.93 2.84
CA LEU A 99 -6.07 -13.59 2.04
C LEU A 99 -6.15 -15.11 2.26
N LYS A 100 -5.27 -15.71 3.08
CA LYS A 100 -5.15 -17.16 3.25
C LYS A 100 -6.48 -17.87 3.58
N ASP A 101 -7.34 -17.19 4.35
CA ASP A 101 -8.64 -17.73 4.81
C ASP A 101 -9.84 -16.98 4.18
N HIS A 102 -9.59 -16.08 3.23
CA HIS A 102 -10.63 -15.36 2.48
C HIS A 102 -10.91 -16.12 1.17
N ALA A 103 -11.84 -17.07 1.22
CA ALA A 103 -12.30 -17.79 0.04
C ALA A 103 -13.33 -16.95 -0.74
N GLY A 104 -12.93 -16.50 -1.93
CA GLY A 104 -13.79 -15.85 -2.92
C GLY A 104 -13.06 -15.76 -4.26
N ARG A 105 -13.79 -15.55 -5.35
CA ARG A 105 -13.21 -15.40 -6.69
C ARG A 105 -12.33 -14.15 -6.82
N TYR A 106 -12.50 -13.18 -5.91
CA TYR A 106 -11.79 -11.91 -5.88
C TYR A 106 -11.26 -11.59 -4.46
N ALA A 107 -10.28 -10.69 -4.37
CA ALA A 107 -9.66 -10.25 -3.10
C ALA A 107 -10.65 -9.57 -2.12
N THR A 108 -11.87 -9.23 -2.57
CA THR A 108 -12.97 -8.64 -1.80
C THR A 108 -14.12 -9.64 -1.50
N GLY A 109 -13.95 -10.91 -1.84
CA GLY A 109 -14.99 -11.96 -1.77
C GLY A 109 -15.78 -12.11 -3.08
N ASP A 110 -16.83 -12.96 -3.08
CA ASP A 110 -17.76 -13.15 -4.22
C ASP A 110 -18.75 -11.98 -4.39
N LYS A 111 -18.34 -10.75 -4.05
CA LYS A 111 -19.13 -9.57 -4.41
C LYS A 111 -18.87 -9.30 -5.89
N ASP A 112 -19.87 -9.63 -6.70
CA ASP A 112 -19.91 -9.37 -8.14
C ASP A 112 -19.59 -7.88 -8.40
N LEU A 113 -18.33 -7.59 -8.72
CA LEU A 113 -18.03 -6.42 -9.53
C LEU A 113 -18.64 -6.73 -10.89
N PRO A 114 -19.54 -5.89 -11.43
CA PRO A 114 -20.15 -6.17 -12.73
C PRO A 114 -19.02 -6.32 -13.76
N ASP A 115 -19.00 -7.46 -14.47
CA ASP A 115 -17.97 -7.89 -15.42
C ASP A 115 -17.48 -6.77 -16.37
N LYS A 116 -18.35 -5.77 -16.61
CA LYS A 116 -18.10 -4.61 -17.46
C LYS A 116 -17.03 -3.62 -16.96
N GLU A 117 -16.69 -3.58 -15.67
CA GLU A 117 -15.63 -2.69 -15.15
C GLU A 117 -14.24 -3.34 -15.18
N LEU A 118 -14.16 -4.68 -15.11
CA LEU A 118 -12.89 -5.41 -15.11
C LEU A 118 -12.19 -5.36 -16.47
N ASP A 119 -12.95 -5.51 -17.56
CA ASP A 119 -12.39 -5.47 -18.92
C ASP A 119 -11.78 -4.10 -19.24
N SER A 120 -12.40 -3.01 -18.77
CA SER A 120 -11.86 -1.65 -18.98
C SER A 120 -10.58 -1.36 -18.20
N THR A 121 -10.39 -1.99 -17.05
CA THR A 121 -9.22 -1.77 -16.18
C THR A 121 -8.01 -2.60 -16.63
N ILE A 122 -8.25 -3.80 -17.16
CA ILE A 122 -7.19 -4.70 -17.65
C ILE A 122 -6.73 -4.32 -19.07
N GLU A 123 -7.61 -3.77 -19.92
CA GLU A 123 -7.21 -3.28 -21.24
C GLU A 123 -6.38 -1.98 -21.18
N PHE A 124 -6.66 -1.09 -20.22
CA PHE A 124 -5.92 0.19 -20.08
C PHE A 124 -4.42 -0.03 -19.78
N ASP A 125 -4.07 -1.04 -18.98
CA ASP A 125 -2.67 -1.37 -18.66
C ASP A 125 -1.93 -2.09 -19.81
N ARG A 126 -2.65 -2.65 -20.78
CA ARG A 126 -2.05 -3.45 -21.86
C ARG A 126 -1.67 -2.62 -23.09
N GLU A 127 -2.34 -1.49 -23.34
CA GLU A 127 -2.08 -0.67 -24.53
C GLU A 127 -1.06 0.46 -24.35
N GLU A 128 -0.81 0.99 -23.13
CA GLU A 128 0.00 2.22 -23.01
C GLU A 128 1.49 2.03 -22.62
N HIS A 129 1.91 0.87 -22.10
CA HIS A 129 3.24 0.75 -21.50
C HIS A 129 4.26 -0.17 -22.20
N HIS A 130 3.91 -0.85 -23.29
CA HIS A 130 4.87 -1.72 -23.98
C HIS A 130 5.81 -0.99 -24.97
N ASP A 131 5.44 0.21 -25.47
CA ASP A 131 6.18 0.87 -26.55
C ASP A 131 7.06 2.07 -26.13
N LYS A 132 7.11 2.44 -24.84
CA LYS A 132 7.93 3.58 -24.37
C LYS A 132 9.15 3.25 -23.51
N LEU A 133 9.48 1.98 -23.29
CA LEU A 133 10.66 1.59 -22.49
C LEU A 133 11.84 1.01 -23.29
N ILE A 134 11.81 1.07 -24.63
CA ILE A 134 12.96 0.67 -25.48
C ILE A 134 13.56 1.85 -26.29
N SER A 135 13.14 3.09 -26.03
CA SER A 135 13.72 4.26 -26.70
C SER A 135 13.61 5.54 -25.88
N SER A 136 14.53 5.75 -24.93
CA SER A 136 15.14 7.06 -24.62
C SER A 136 16.32 6.88 -23.67
#